data_AF-A0AAQ3MPX9-F1
#
_entry.id   AF-A0AAQ3MPX9-F1
#
_cell.length_a   1.000
_cell.length_b   1.000
_cell.length_c   1.000
_cell.angle_alpha   90.00
_cell.angle_beta   90.00
_cell.angle_gamma   90.00
#
_symmetry.space_group_name_H-M   'P 1'
#
loop_
_entity.id
_entity.type
_entity.pdbx_description
1 polymer ?
#
loop_
_entity_poly.entity_id
_entity_poly.type
_entity_poly.pdbx_seq_one_letter_code
_entity_poly.pdbx_strand_id
1 'polypeptide(L)'
;MGFSEYIPPNANTTGSDILKGVNYASGAAGILFETGKRLVYQQFFLSSFIYLSAFRIVLEYYSVSMLRHATKLASTQGDNIHLEEQLENHRAIYLKIARELGGLKKAKEYLNQCLYYVNIGSNDYINNFFLPQQYPSSRIYTLEEYTNLLIRKLSQYLEVFYNFLFAFQ
;
A
#
# COMPACT_ATOMS: atom_id res chain seq x y z
N MET A 1 0.33 -18.77 7.95
CA MET A 1 -0.95 -18.46 7.27
C MET A 1 -1.35 -19.48 6.20
N GLY A 2 -0.56 -20.52 5.89
CA GLY A 2 -1.05 -21.73 5.20
C GLY A 2 -1.40 -21.61 3.71
N PHE A 3 -1.28 -20.43 3.10
CA PHE A 3 -1.47 -20.27 1.65
C PHE A 3 -0.29 -20.87 0.88
N SER A 4 -0.58 -21.82 -0.01
CA SER A 4 0.41 -22.42 -0.93
C SER A 4 0.66 -21.54 -2.16
N GLU A 5 -0.23 -20.59 -2.44
CA GLU A 5 -0.20 -19.69 -3.60
C GLU A 5 -0.26 -18.23 -3.15
N TYR A 6 0.30 -17.35 -3.99
CA TYR A 6 0.28 -15.91 -3.77
C TYR A 6 -1.12 -15.34 -4.03
N ILE A 7 -1.59 -14.43 -3.16
CA ILE A 7 -2.87 -13.74 -3.33
C ILE A 7 -2.72 -12.69 -4.45
N PRO A 8 -3.48 -12.78 -5.56
CA PRO A 8 -3.28 -11.92 -6.72
C PRO A 8 -3.55 -10.44 -6.42
N PRO A 9 -2.83 -9.51 -7.08
CA PRO A 9 -3.06 -8.07 -6.90
C PRO A 9 -4.39 -7.64 -7.50
N ASN A 10 -5.12 -6.76 -6.82
CA ASN A 10 -6.44 -6.29 -7.22
C ASN A 10 -6.53 -5.73 -8.65
N ALA A 11 -5.45 -5.09 -9.13
CA ALA A 11 -5.38 -4.49 -10.46
C ALA A 11 -5.54 -5.52 -11.58
N ASN A 12 -5.09 -6.76 -11.37
CA ASN A 12 -5.06 -7.80 -12.41
C ASN A 12 -6.11 -8.90 -12.20
N THR A 13 -6.86 -8.89 -11.10
CA THR A 13 -7.83 -9.94 -10.81
C THR A 13 -9.16 -9.73 -11.54
N THR A 14 -9.59 -10.72 -12.31
CA THR A 14 -10.84 -10.70 -13.12
C THR A 14 -11.62 -12.00 -13.03
N GLY A 15 -12.91 -11.96 -13.37
CA GLY A 15 -13.78 -13.14 -13.41
C GLY A 15 -13.84 -13.87 -12.07
N SER A 16 -13.93 -15.19 -12.10
CA SER A 16 -14.05 -16.03 -10.90
C SER A 16 -12.83 -15.99 -9.97
N ASP A 17 -11.65 -15.55 -10.45
CA ASP A 17 -10.45 -15.47 -9.60
C ASP A 17 -10.59 -14.43 -8.48
N ILE A 18 -11.52 -13.47 -8.63
CA ILE A 18 -11.85 -12.51 -7.57
C ILE A 18 -12.44 -13.19 -6.33
N LEU A 19 -13.01 -14.40 -6.49
CA LEU A 19 -13.58 -15.21 -5.42
C LEU A 19 -12.54 -16.11 -4.73
N LYS A 20 -11.26 -15.98 -5.07
CA LYS A 20 -10.16 -16.69 -4.39
C LYS A 20 -9.44 -15.79 -3.37
N GLY A 21 -9.74 -14.49 -3.38
CA GLY A 21 -9.07 -13.48 -2.56
C GLY A 21 -8.27 -12.49 -3.41
N VAL A 22 -8.06 -11.29 -2.86
CA VAL A 22 -7.45 -10.16 -3.57
C VAL A 22 -6.51 -9.41 -2.63
N ASN A 23 -5.34 -9.02 -3.14
CA ASN A 23 -4.35 -8.21 -2.43
C ASN A 23 -4.43 -6.74 -2.86
N TYR A 24 -4.55 -5.83 -1.89
CA TYR A 24 -4.58 -4.37 -2.08
C TYR A 24 -3.29 -3.69 -1.60
N ALA A 25 -2.33 -4.44 -1.06
CA ALA A 25 -1.15 -3.89 -0.42
C ALA A 25 -0.22 -3.18 -1.41
N SER A 26 0.35 -2.06 -0.97
CA SER A 26 1.41 -1.34 -1.65
C SER A 26 2.59 -1.11 -0.72
N GLY A 27 3.82 -1.29 -1.23
CA GLY A 27 5.04 -1.26 -0.42
C GLY A 27 5.41 0.12 0.13
N ALA A 28 5.01 1.20 -0.52
CA ALA A 28 5.27 2.57 -0.07
C ALA A 28 4.12 3.17 0.75
N ALA A 29 3.00 2.47 0.86
CA ALA A 29 1.76 2.98 1.42
C ALA A 29 1.83 3.21 2.93
N GLY A 30 1.04 4.17 3.39
CA GLY A 30 0.77 4.41 4.80
C GLY A 30 -0.72 4.62 5.08
N ILE A 31 -1.01 4.88 6.35
CA ILE A 31 -2.32 5.31 6.82
C ILE A 31 -2.65 6.68 6.24
N LEU A 32 -1.66 7.57 6.19
CA LEU A 32 -1.81 8.93 5.67
C LEU A 32 -1.59 8.99 4.16
N PHE A 33 -2.36 9.87 3.51
CA PHE A 33 -2.32 10.09 2.06
C PHE A 33 -0.95 10.55 1.54
N GLU A 34 -0.23 11.34 2.32
CA GLU A 34 1.07 11.90 1.97
C GLU A 34 2.22 10.90 2.07
N THR A 35 2.01 9.80 2.80
CA THR A 35 3.04 8.76 3.03
C THR A 35 3.44 8.12 1.71
N GLY A 36 4.76 7.99 1.50
CA GLY A 36 5.30 7.36 0.29
C GLY A 36 5.25 8.24 -0.97
N LYS A 37 4.48 9.34 -0.99
CA LYS A 37 4.38 10.20 -2.18
C LYS A 37 5.71 10.82 -2.57
N ARG A 38 6.43 11.39 -1.61
CA ARG A 38 7.75 11.97 -1.88
C ARG A 38 8.81 10.91 -2.09
N LEU A 39 8.58 9.65 -1.68
CA LEU A 39 9.46 8.54 -2.01
C LEU A 39 9.33 8.08 -3.45
N VAL A 40 8.12 8.09 -4.03
CA VAL A 40 7.97 7.82 -5.47
C VAL A 40 8.73 8.88 -6.28
N TYR A 41 8.62 10.17 -5.92
CA TYR A 41 9.30 11.25 -6.64
C TYR A 41 10.80 11.39 -6.31
N GLN A 42 11.23 11.15 -5.07
CA GLN A 42 12.64 11.25 -4.67
C GLN A 42 13.42 9.95 -4.79
N GLN A 43 12.82 8.75 -4.87
CA GLN A 43 13.57 7.61 -5.39
C GLN A 43 13.92 7.88 -6.86
N PHE A 44 13.04 8.53 -7.62
CA PHE A 44 13.33 9.03 -8.98
C PHE A 44 14.41 10.14 -9.00
N PHE A 45 14.35 11.12 -8.09
CA PHE A 45 15.34 12.22 -8.04
C PHE A 45 16.68 11.83 -7.38
N LEU A 46 16.68 11.10 -6.26
CA LEU A 46 17.88 10.60 -5.57
C LEU A 46 18.53 9.44 -6.32
N SER A 47 17.78 8.60 -7.06
CA SER A 47 18.43 7.67 -8.00
C SER A 47 19.20 8.44 -9.07
N SER A 48 18.70 9.59 -9.56
CA SER A 48 19.42 10.39 -10.55
C SER A 48 20.73 10.99 -10.00
N PHE A 49 20.76 11.47 -8.74
CA PHE A 49 21.96 12.07 -8.15
C PHE A 49 22.92 11.08 -7.48
N ILE A 50 22.42 10.03 -6.82
CA ILE A 50 23.26 8.93 -6.29
C ILE A 50 23.84 8.12 -7.45
N TYR A 51 23.12 7.90 -8.57
CA TYR A 51 23.74 7.28 -9.73
C TYR A 51 24.85 8.13 -10.32
N LEU A 52 24.82 9.46 -10.27
CA LEU A 52 25.89 10.32 -10.82
C LEU A 52 27.13 10.38 -9.92
N SER A 53 26.98 10.39 -8.59
CA SER A 53 28.12 10.39 -7.65
C SER A 53 28.65 8.99 -7.35
N ALA A 54 27.78 7.97 -7.33
CA ALA A 54 28.16 6.56 -7.19
C ALA A 54 28.50 5.88 -8.52
N PHE A 55 28.20 6.45 -9.70
CA PHE A 55 28.59 5.88 -11.01
C PHE A 55 30.09 5.59 -11.06
N ARG A 56 30.89 6.46 -10.43
CA ARG A 56 32.34 6.34 -10.45
C ARG A 56 32.87 5.24 -9.53
N ILE A 57 32.14 4.89 -8.46
CA ILE A 57 32.53 3.87 -7.47
C ILE A 57 31.91 2.50 -7.80
N VAL A 58 30.66 2.48 -8.28
CA VAL A 58 29.89 1.25 -8.52
C VAL A 58 30.35 0.55 -9.81
N LEU A 59 30.85 1.27 -10.81
CA LEU A 59 31.44 0.65 -12.01
C LEU A 59 32.73 -0.13 -11.72
N GLU A 60 33.43 0.17 -10.63
CA GLU A 60 34.64 -0.57 -10.23
C GLU A 60 34.36 -1.82 -9.39
N TYR A 61 33.17 -1.94 -8.78
CA TYR A 61 32.88 -3.00 -7.79
C TYR A 61 31.73 -3.95 -8.17
N TYR A 62 30.84 -3.55 -9.08
CA TYR A 62 29.67 -4.35 -9.45
C TYR A 62 29.53 -4.51 -10.97
N SER A 63 29.17 -5.71 -11.42
CA SER A 63 28.97 -5.98 -12.85
C SER A 63 27.82 -5.15 -13.43
N VAL A 64 27.92 -4.83 -14.72
CA VAL A 64 26.87 -4.13 -15.51
C VAL A 64 25.51 -4.83 -15.39
N SER A 65 25.47 -6.15 -15.12
CA SER A 65 24.24 -6.92 -14.94
C SER A 65 23.54 -6.65 -13.60
N MET A 66 24.27 -6.34 -12.52
CA MET A 66 23.67 -5.94 -11.24
C MET A 66 23.08 -4.54 -11.33
N LEU A 67 23.78 -3.63 -12.00
CA LEU A 67 23.28 -2.27 -12.26
C LEU A 67 21.96 -2.32 -13.05
N ARG A 68 21.91 -3.09 -14.14
CA ARG A 68 20.69 -3.30 -14.93
C ARG A 68 19.53 -3.88 -14.10
N HIS A 69 19.82 -4.76 -13.14
CA HIS A 69 18.79 -5.26 -12.21
C HIS A 69 18.30 -4.19 -11.23
N ALA A 70 19.20 -3.39 -10.66
CA ALA A 70 18.82 -2.30 -9.76
C ALA A 70 18.00 -1.22 -10.48
N THR A 71 18.36 -0.87 -11.73
CA THR A 71 17.58 0.07 -12.56
C THR A 71 16.23 -0.53 -12.96
N LYS A 72 16.17 -1.84 -13.24
CA LYS A 72 14.91 -2.54 -13.49
C LYS A 72 14.01 -2.56 -12.26
N LEU A 73 14.56 -2.83 -11.07
CA LEU A 73 13.85 -2.77 -9.79
C LEU A 73 13.32 -1.36 -9.47
N ALA A 74 14.09 -0.31 -9.78
CA ALA A 74 13.64 1.08 -9.64
C ALA A 74 12.55 1.47 -10.65
N SER A 75 12.57 0.89 -11.86
CA SER A 75 11.52 1.09 -12.89
C SER A 75 10.25 0.28 -12.66
N THR A 76 10.27 -0.71 -11.75
CA THR A 76 9.13 -1.57 -11.40
C THR A 76 8.48 -1.19 -10.07
N GLN A 77 8.65 0.05 -9.60
CA GLN A 77 8.08 0.48 -8.33
C GLN A 77 6.55 0.62 -8.50
N GLY A 78 5.79 -0.27 -7.86
CA GLY A 78 4.33 -0.28 -7.92
C GLY A 78 3.70 0.99 -7.35
N ASP A 79 2.44 1.25 -7.73
CA ASP A 79 1.71 2.46 -7.33
C ASP A 79 1.65 2.62 -5.81
N ASN A 80 1.71 3.87 -5.34
CA ASN A 80 1.58 4.20 -3.92
C ASN A 80 0.09 4.30 -3.53
N ILE A 81 -0.49 3.16 -3.19
CA ILE A 81 -1.91 3.02 -2.86
C ILE A 81 -2.09 3.14 -1.35
N HIS A 82 -2.36 4.34 -0.86
CA HIS A 82 -2.60 4.62 0.56
C HIS A 82 -3.87 3.92 1.07
N LEU A 83 -4.04 3.80 2.40
CA LEU A 83 -5.10 2.98 3.00
C LEU A 83 -6.51 3.29 2.48
N GLU A 84 -6.86 4.57 2.38
CA GLU A 84 -8.17 4.98 1.86
C GLU A 84 -8.40 4.51 0.42
N GLU A 85 -7.40 4.58 -0.45
CA GLU A 85 -7.49 4.06 -1.80
C GLU A 85 -7.61 2.53 -1.82
N GLN A 86 -6.97 1.82 -0.89
CA GLN A 86 -7.17 0.37 -0.72
C GLN A 86 -8.62 0.04 -0.35
N LEU A 87 -9.28 0.88 0.47
CA LEU A 87 -10.69 0.73 0.81
C LEU A 87 -11.61 1.00 -0.39
N GLU A 88 -11.34 2.03 -1.18
CA GLU A 88 -12.11 2.29 -2.41
C GLU A 88 -11.93 1.16 -3.44
N ASN A 89 -10.70 0.66 -3.58
CA ASN A 89 -10.43 -0.52 -4.40
C ASN A 89 -11.20 -1.75 -3.90
N HIS A 90 -11.31 -1.93 -2.58
CA HIS A 90 -12.12 -3.00 -2.01
C HIS A 90 -13.61 -2.85 -2.34
N ARG A 91 -14.16 -1.62 -2.29
CA ARG A 91 -15.54 -1.36 -2.72
C ARG A 91 -15.76 -1.71 -4.19
N ALA A 92 -14.79 -1.41 -5.06
CA ALA A 92 -14.88 -1.79 -6.47
C ALA A 92 -14.85 -3.32 -6.66
N ILE A 93 -14.02 -4.04 -5.88
CA ILE A 93 -13.98 -5.51 -5.86
C ILE A 93 -15.31 -6.09 -5.34
N TYR A 94 -15.90 -5.53 -4.29
CA TYR A 94 -17.22 -5.94 -3.79
C TYR A 94 -18.29 -5.88 -4.89
N LEU A 95 -18.33 -4.80 -5.68
CA LEU A 95 -19.29 -4.68 -6.80
C LEU A 95 -19.00 -5.68 -7.93
N LYS A 96 -17.74 -6.05 -8.17
CA LYS A 96 -17.39 -7.13 -9.09
C LYS A 96 -17.88 -8.48 -8.56
N ILE A 97 -17.62 -8.80 -7.29
CA ILE A 97 -18.13 -10.03 -6.63
C ILE A 97 -19.66 -10.09 -6.69
N ALA A 98 -20.34 -8.98 -6.45
CA ALA A 98 -21.80 -8.91 -6.55
C ALA A 98 -22.31 -9.23 -7.95
N ARG A 99 -21.61 -8.83 -9.01
CA ARG A 99 -21.97 -9.21 -10.38
C ARG A 99 -21.77 -10.71 -10.62
N GLU A 100 -20.64 -11.27 -10.18
CA GLU A 100 -20.32 -12.69 -10.35
C GLU A 100 -21.29 -13.60 -9.56
N LEU A 101 -21.65 -13.21 -8.33
CA LEU A 101 -22.53 -14.01 -7.46
C LEU A 101 -24.03 -13.74 -7.69
N GLY A 102 -24.38 -12.74 -8.50
CA GLY A 102 -25.76 -12.40 -8.83
C GLY A 102 -26.50 -11.60 -7.76
N GLY A 103 -25.81 -10.69 -7.06
CA GLY A 103 -26.40 -9.67 -6.21
C GLY A 103 -25.56 -9.28 -5.00
N LEU A 104 -25.85 -8.09 -4.45
CA LEU A 104 -25.15 -7.53 -3.29
C LEU A 104 -25.33 -8.40 -2.02
N LYS A 105 -26.51 -8.99 -1.84
CA LYS A 105 -26.79 -9.86 -0.68
C LYS A 105 -25.84 -11.07 -0.63
N LYS A 106 -25.70 -11.78 -1.76
CA LYS A 106 -24.80 -12.95 -1.87
C LYS A 106 -23.34 -12.55 -1.73
N ALA A 107 -22.95 -11.41 -2.29
CA ALA A 107 -21.59 -10.88 -2.11
C ALA A 107 -21.29 -10.57 -0.64
N LYS A 108 -22.23 -9.98 0.09
CA LYS A 108 -22.09 -9.72 1.53
C LYS A 108 -21.96 -11.03 2.32
N GLU A 109 -22.85 -11.99 2.08
CA GLU A 109 -22.80 -13.32 2.73
C GLU A 109 -21.47 -14.05 2.46
N TYR A 110 -20.94 -13.90 1.25
CA TYR A 110 -19.63 -14.43 0.86
C TYR A 110 -18.49 -13.70 1.58
N LEU A 111 -18.45 -12.36 1.55
CA LEU A 111 -17.40 -11.56 2.17
C LEU A 111 -17.37 -11.66 3.71
N ASN A 112 -18.50 -11.96 4.35
CA ASN A 112 -18.57 -12.21 5.80
C ASN A 112 -17.79 -13.46 6.23
N GLN A 113 -17.43 -14.34 5.30
CA GLN A 113 -16.63 -15.54 5.56
C GLN A 113 -15.14 -15.30 5.31
N CYS A 114 -14.77 -14.15 4.73
CA CYS A 114 -13.38 -13.82 4.42
C CYS A 114 -12.60 -13.37 5.66
N LEU A 115 -11.32 -13.73 5.70
CA LEU A 115 -10.36 -13.16 6.63
C LEU A 115 -9.79 -11.87 6.03
N TYR A 116 -9.85 -10.78 6.79
CA TYR A 116 -9.19 -9.52 6.45
C TYR A 116 -7.94 -9.32 7.29
N TYR A 117 -6.81 -9.15 6.62
CA TYR A 117 -5.51 -8.90 7.25
C TYR A 117 -5.00 -7.53 6.82
N VAL A 118 -4.71 -6.67 7.81
CA VAL A 118 -4.19 -5.32 7.59
C VAL A 118 -2.88 -5.18 8.35
N ASN A 119 -1.82 -4.83 7.62
CA ASN A 119 -0.53 -4.47 8.19
C ASN A 119 -0.07 -3.15 7.58
N ILE A 120 -0.13 -2.07 8.36
CA ILE A 120 0.10 -0.71 7.88
C ILE A 120 0.55 0.21 9.03
N GLY A 121 1.17 1.35 8.70
CA GLY A 121 1.55 2.39 9.67
C GLY A 121 3.05 2.62 9.81
N SER A 122 3.89 1.59 9.60
CA SER A 122 5.35 1.73 9.76
C SER A 122 5.96 2.79 8.83
N ASN A 123 5.45 2.86 7.59
CA ASN A 123 5.88 3.87 6.62
C ASN A 123 5.53 5.29 7.05
N ASP A 124 4.43 5.52 7.78
CA ASP A 124 4.08 6.85 8.27
C ASP A 124 5.09 7.36 9.32
N TYR A 125 5.68 6.46 10.12
CA TYR A 125 6.77 6.82 11.02
C TYR A 125 8.08 7.02 10.27
N ILE A 126 8.50 6.03 9.47
CA ILE A 126 9.81 6.05 8.82
C ILE A 126 9.89 7.21 7.82
N ASN A 127 8.86 7.38 7.00
CA ASN A 127 8.93 8.27 5.84
C ASN A 127 8.45 9.68 6.15
N ASN A 128 7.64 9.89 7.19
CA ASN A 128 7.16 11.23 7.52
C ASN A 128 7.72 11.75 8.85
N PHE A 129 7.65 10.95 9.93
CA PHE A 129 8.06 11.41 11.27
C PHE A 129 9.58 11.42 11.45
N PHE A 130 10.23 10.28 11.21
CA PHE A 130 11.68 10.12 11.38
C PHE A 130 12.50 10.61 10.19
N LEU A 131 11.87 11.21 9.18
CA LEU A 131 12.53 11.78 8.00
C LEU A 131 12.28 13.30 7.87
N PRO A 132 12.79 14.12 8.81
CA PRO A 132 12.53 15.56 8.89
C PRO A 132 13.05 16.37 7.69
N GLN A 133 13.87 15.76 6.82
CA GLN A 133 14.36 16.38 5.59
C GLN A 133 13.30 16.42 4.49
N GLN A 134 12.37 15.45 4.49
CA GLN A 134 11.33 15.33 3.46
C GLN A 134 9.97 15.82 3.95
N TYR A 135 9.69 15.67 5.24
CA TYR A 135 8.40 16.00 5.85
C TYR A 135 8.60 16.72 7.18
N PRO A 136 7.80 17.76 7.48
CA PRO A 136 7.94 18.53 8.71
C PRO A 136 7.27 17.85 9.92
N SER A 137 6.78 16.61 9.82
CA SER A 137 5.93 15.99 10.83
C SER A 137 6.54 15.97 12.23
N SER A 138 7.84 15.66 12.37
CA SER A 138 8.54 15.70 13.67
C SER A 138 8.89 17.10 14.16
N ARG A 139 8.71 18.14 13.34
CA ARG A 139 8.79 19.56 13.76
C ARG A 139 7.44 20.11 14.22
N ILE A 140 6.34 19.46 13.81
CA ILE A 140 4.96 19.88 14.08
C ILE A 140 4.37 19.11 15.26
N TYR A 141 4.69 17.81 15.35
CA TYR A 141 4.14 16.90 16.34
C TYR A 141 5.25 16.31 17.21
N THR A 142 4.95 16.11 18.48
CA THR A 142 5.65 15.13 19.31
C THR A 142 5.35 13.71 18.82
N LEU A 143 6.15 12.73 19.23
CA LEU A 143 5.93 11.33 18.88
C LEU A 143 4.56 10.83 19.35
N GLU A 144 4.12 11.27 20.54
CA GLU A 144 2.83 10.90 21.10
C GLU A 144 1.67 11.51 20.31
N GLU A 145 1.75 12.80 19.97
CA GLU A 145 0.72 13.46 19.14
C GLU A 145 0.61 12.82 17.75
N TYR A 146 1.74 12.48 17.14
CA TYR A 146 1.76 11.82 15.85
C TYR A 146 1.20 10.39 15.92
N THR A 147 1.55 9.64 16.97
CA THR A 147 0.99 8.31 17.24
C THR A 147 -0.53 8.39 17.39
N ASN A 148 -1.03 9.36 18.16
CA ASN A 148 -2.46 9.59 18.36
C ASN A 148 -3.17 9.98 17.06
N LEU A 149 -2.53 10.79 16.19
CA LEU A 149 -3.05 11.10 14.87
C LEU A 149 -3.22 9.84 14.02
N LEU A 150 -2.20 8.98 13.97
CA LEU A 150 -2.23 7.74 13.19
C LEU A 150 -3.28 6.76 13.72
N ILE A 151 -3.37 6.57 15.05
CA ILE A 151 -4.39 5.71 15.68
C ILE A 151 -5.78 6.21 15.32
N ARG A 152 -6.05 7.52 15.47
CA ARG A 152 -7.37 8.09 15.13
C ARG A 152 -7.73 7.85 13.67
N LYS A 153 -6.78 8.08 12.76
CA LYS A 153 -7.01 7.87 11.32
C LYS A 153 -7.23 6.40 10.98
N LEU A 154 -6.42 5.50 11.52
CA LEU A 154 -6.60 4.06 11.32
C LEU A 154 -7.96 3.58 11.86
N SER A 155 -8.34 4.01 13.05
CA SER A 155 -9.64 3.68 13.64
C SER A 155 -10.81 4.14 12.77
N GLN A 156 -10.75 5.36 12.22
CA GLN A 156 -11.78 5.87 11.30
C GLN A 156 -11.90 4.98 10.05
N TYR A 157 -10.78 4.59 9.45
CA TYR A 157 -10.79 3.73 8.27
C TYR A 157 -11.31 2.32 8.58
N LEU A 158 -10.93 1.75 9.73
CA LEU A 158 -11.44 0.44 10.17
C LEU A 158 -12.94 0.48 10.48
N GLU A 159 -13.45 1.57 11.04
CA GLU A 159 -14.88 1.76 11.29
C GLU A 159 -15.66 1.87 9.98
N VAL A 160 -15.20 2.68 9.03
CA VAL A 160 -15.79 2.78 7.68
C VAL A 160 -15.80 1.41 7.00
N PHE A 161 -14.70 0.68 7.09
CA PHE A 161 -14.57 -0.66 6.52
C PHE A 161 -15.52 -1.67 7.17
N TYR A 162 -15.58 -1.69 8.49
CA TYR A 162 -16.48 -2.55 9.25
C TYR A 162 -17.95 -2.24 8.91
N ASN A 163 -18.32 -0.96 8.91
CA ASN A 163 -19.69 -0.55 8.61
C ASN A 163 -20.07 -0.91 7.17
N PHE A 164 -19.15 -0.76 6.22
CA PHE A 164 -19.37 -1.17 4.83
C PHE A 164 -19.66 -2.67 4.70
N LEU A 165 -18.92 -3.52 5.41
CA LEU A 165 -19.08 -4.98 5.33
C LEU A 165 -20.26 -5.49 6.15
N PHE A 166 -20.52 -4.90 7.31
CA PHE A 166 -21.40 -5.51 8.32
C PHE A 166 -22.65 -4.68 8.63
N ALA A 167 -22.61 -3.35 8.53
CA ALA A 167 -23.69 -2.47 8.98
C ALA A 167 -24.69 -2.10 7.86
N PHE A 168 -25.58 -3.04 7.55
CA PHE A 168 -26.93 -2.80 6.99
C PHE A 168 -27.77 -4.03 7.37
N GLN A 169 -28.62 -3.87 8.40
CA GLN A 169 -29.70 -4.78 8.79
C GLN A 169 -30.99 -4.34 8.10
#